data_AF-A0AAJ2GUE7-F1
#
_entry.id   AF-A0AAJ2GUE7-F1
#
_cell.length_a   1.000
_cell.length_b   1.000
_cell.length_c   1.000
_cell.angle_alpha   90.00
_cell.angle_beta   90.00
_cell.angle_gamma   90.00
#
_symmetry.space_group_name_H-M   'P 1'
#
loop_
_entity.id
_entity.type
_entity.pdbx_description
1 polymer ?
#
loop_
_entity_poly.entity_id
_entity_poly.type
_entity_poly.pdbx_seq_one_letter_code
_entity_poly.pdbx_strand_id
1 'polypeptide(L)'
;MPATAFSQYYARELDVEQLAWLLTHTQPVGGQQSIPDLSAWADWIRADIQCSSCGKRGAQIVRPSKARGTKTVVRQAHFRFTDQSGGNAHHPFCEFYTADETMRQPDSLINFGAEKSVETRAVRTLICKGIEQKIFDQAAVRAMRQWFFDLKSSTRFTVTASPQIVDWAQQLQRHPSYHRWEFHPAQADMPAFDWKAAAKFQFTEENLTLIECAKRVVHDDAHWKRARDLSERHFAHEVFDTTVLQPFYDKSLALCAFVGKNSKISFSKTRPEYFRFNQAPAPLLALCALMLFVSDWDLNVAIGKFAKLLNAPEPADFSHGNVIGLNPFHDYAAWRLITLATEVEAKSSAGIDYAAQLLSIESRLRQNYAIWKSTQAATGV
;
A
#
# COMPACT_ATOMS: atom_id res chain seq x y z
N MET A 1 -9.81 7.38 15.26
CA MET A 1 -10.66 6.44 16.03
C MET A 1 -11.64 5.74 15.12
N PRO A 2 -11.96 4.46 15.36
CA PRO A 2 -12.84 3.69 14.48
C PRO A 2 -14.30 4.12 14.63
N ALA A 3 -14.91 4.58 13.54
CA ALA A 3 -16.35 4.87 13.48
C ALA A 3 -17.19 3.58 13.60
N THR A 4 -16.61 2.44 13.23
CA THR A 4 -17.23 1.11 13.26
C THR A 4 -16.37 0.11 14.03
N ALA A 5 -16.98 -0.86 14.69
CA ALA A 5 -16.29 -1.96 15.36
C ALA A 5 -17.03 -3.27 15.14
N PHE A 6 -16.34 -4.40 15.33
CA PHE A 6 -16.93 -5.71 15.09
C PHE A 6 -17.63 -6.25 16.34
N SER A 7 -18.89 -6.66 16.19
CA SER A 7 -19.62 -7.44 17.18
C SER A 7 -19.46 -8.93 16.94
N GLN A 8 -19.05 -9.66 17.97
CA GLN A 8 -18.94 -11.12 17.91
C GLN A 8 -20.33 -11.77 17.86
N TYR A 9 -21.25 -11.27 18.67
CA TYR A 9 -22.63 -11.75 18.75
C TYR A 9 -23.39 -11.58 17.43
N TYR A 10 -23.32 -10.40 16.81
CA TYR A 10 -24.00 -10.14 15.53
C TYR A 10 -23.17 -10.57 14.30
N ALA A 11 -21.94 -11.03 14.50
CA ALA A 11 -20.98 -11.45 13.45
C ALA A 11 -20.79 -10.41 12.33
N ARG A 12 -20.82 -9.12 12.67
CA ARG A 12 -20.74 -8.02 11.71
C ARG A 12 -20.11 -6.75 12.28
N GLU A 13 -19.61 -5.91 11.39
CA GLU A 13 -19.11 -4.59 11.73
C GLU A 13 -20.29 -3.61 11.85
N LEU A 14 -20.30 -2.83 12.93
CA LEU A 14 -21.38 -1.95 13.32
C LEU A 14 -20.81 -0.58 13.68
N ASP A 15 -21.48 0.49 13.26
CA ASP A 15 -21.32 1.79 13.92
C ASP A 15 -22.11 1.84 15.24
N VAL A 16 -21.93 2.93 16.00
CA VAL A 16 -22.59 3.10 17.31
C VAL A 16 -24.11 3.18 17.17
N GLU A 17 -24.64 3.75 16.10
CA GLU A 17 -26.09 3.89 15.88
C GLU A 17 -26.72 2.54 15.57
N GLN A 18 -26.12 1.78 14.65
CA GLN A 18 -26.55 0.44 14.29
C GLN A 18 -26.51 -0.50 15.50
N LEU A 19 -25.46 -0.42 16.33
CA LEU A 19 -25.38 -1.19 17.56
C LEU A 19 -26.51 -0.80 18.53
N ALA A 20 -26.78 0.50 18.67
CA ALA A 20 -27.86 0.97 19.53
C ALA A 20 -29.22 0.43 19.11
N TRP A 21 -29.51 0.40 17.81
CA TRP A 21 -30.78 -0.14 17.29
C TRP A 21 -30.94 -1.62 17.59
N LEU A 22 -29.85 -2.39 17.49
CA LEU A 22 -29.88 -3.83 17.74
C LEU A 22 -30.07 -4.16 19.21
N LEU A 23 -29.47 -3.38 20.11
CA LEU A 23 -29.60 -3.59 21.56
C LEU A 23 -30.96 -3.12 22.08
N THR A 24 -31.47 -2.01 21.56
CA THR A 24 -32.71 -1.38 22.04
C THR A 24 -33.96 -1.73 21.23
N HIS A 25 -33.80 -2.44 20.11
CA HIS A 25 -34.88 -2.76 19.17
C HIS A 25 -35.67 -1.54 18.68
N THR A 26 -35.04 -0.35 18.74
CA THR A 26 -35.68 0.93 18.43
C THR A 26 -34.96 1.56 17.25
N GLN A 27 -35.63 1.64 16.09
CA GLN A 27 -35.13 2.38 14.94
C GLN A 27 -35.38 3.89 15.09
N PRO A 28 -34.55 4.75 14.49
CA PRO A 28 -34.77 6.18 14.54
C PRO A 28 -36.03 6.55 13.76
N VAL A 29 -36.97 7.22 14.43
CA VAL A 29 -38.13 7.81 13.77
C VAL A 29 -37.76 9.21 13.27
N GLY A 30 -37.94 9.47 11.97
CA GLY A 30 -37.92 10.82 11.41
C GLY A 30 -36.56 11.55 11.39
N GLY A 31 -35.44 10.83 11.23
CA GLY A 31 -34.13 11.46 11.01
C GLY A 31 -33.52 12.15 12.24
N GLN A 32 -34.12 11.99 13.44
CA GLN A 32 -33.48 12.41 14.69
C GLN A 32 -32.36 11.41 15.06
N GLN A 33 -31.11 11.79 14.79
CA GLN A 33 -29.91 11.13 15.29
C GLN A 33 -29.76 11.35 16.79
N SER A 34 -30.45 10.52 17.57
CA SER A 34 -30.33 10.45 19.02
C SER A 34 -29.90 9.03 19.39
N ILE A 35 -28.61 8.84 19.68
CA ILE A 35 -28.13 7.58 20.24
C ILE A 35 -28.72 7.42 21.66
N PRO A 36 -29.51 6.37 21.93
CA PRO A 36 -30.08 6.13 23.25
C PRO A 36 -28.98 5.90 24.30
N ASP A 37 -29.35 5.97 25.59
CA ASP A 37 -28.38 5.67 26.64
C ASP A 37 -28.04 4.18 26.66
N LEU A 38 -26.81 3.85 26.30
CA LEU A 38 -26.28 2.48 26.26
C LEU A 38 -25.55 2.08 27.55
N SER A 39 -25.64 2.89 28.62
CA SER A 39 -24.94 2.61 29.89
C SER A 39 -25.30 1.25 30.50
N ALA A 40 -26.56 0.82 30.36
CA ALA A 40 -27.00 -0.50 30.82
C ALA A 40 -26.32 -1.68 30.09
N TRP A 41 -25.78 -1.44 28.89
CA TRP A 41 -25.11 -2.44 28.07
C TRP A 41 -23.58 -2.34 28.14
N ALA A 42 -23.01 -1.49 29.00
CA ALA A 42 -21.58 -1.18 29.00
C ALA A 42 -20.69 -2.43 29.16
N ASP A 43 -21.06 -3.36 30.05
CA ASP A 43 -20.29 -4.59 30.26
C ASP A 43 -20.41 -5.55 29.09
N TRP A 44 -21.61 -5.65 28.50
CA TRP A 44 -21.84 -6.44 27.29
C TRP A 44 -21.02 -5.88 26.12
N ILE A 45 -21.05 -4.56 25.90
CA ILE A 45 -20.29 -3.89 24.84
C ILE A 45 -18.79 -4.11 25.02
N ARG A 46 -18.27 -3.98 26.26
CA ARG A 46 -16.86 -4.23 26.56
C ARG A 46 -16.42 -5.66 26.23
N ALA A 47 -17.30 -6.63 26.46
CA ALA A 47 -17.05 -8.03 26.17
C ALA A 47 -17.20 -8.37 24.68
N ASP A 48 -18.28 -7.93 24.04
CA ASP A 48 -18.64 -8.33 22.68
C ASP A 48 -17.85 -7.57 21.60
N ILE A 49 -17.79 -6.24 21.73
CA ILE A 49 -17.26 -5.37 20.69
C ILE A 49 -15.74 -5.38 20.71
N GLN A 50 -15.16 -5.60 19.52
CA GLN A 50 -13.73 -5.65 19.30
C GLN A 50 -13.31 -4.81 18.10
N CYS A 51 -12.05 -4.38 18.12
CA CYS A 51 -11.43 -3.71 16.99
C CYS A 51 -11.47 -4.60 15.74
N SER A 52 -11.93 -4.05 14.61
CA SER A 52 -12.04 -4.75 13.32
C SER A 52 -10.67 -5.07 12.68
N SER A 53 -9.58 -4.51 13.20
CA SER A 53 -8.21 -4.73 12.70
C SER A 53 -7.40 -5.61 13.67
N CYS A 54 -7.00 -5.07 14.83
CA CYS A 54 -6.15 -5.79 15.79
C CYS A 54 -6.89 -6.68 16.81
N GLY A 55 -8.22 -6.77 16.75
CA GLY A 55 -9.00 -7.61 17.66
C GLY A 55 -9.05 -7.15 19.12
N LYS A 56 -8.51 -5.97 19.45
CA LYS A 56 -8.56 -5.42 20.81
C LYS A 56 -9.99 -5.34 21.34
N ARG A 57 -10.23 -5.87 22.53
CA ARG A 57 -11.52 -5.85 23.26
C ARG A 57 -11.56 -4.72 24.29
N GLY A 58 -12.68 -4.57 24.98
CA GLY A 58 -12.87 -3.52 25.99
C GLY A 58 -13.34 -2.20 25.40
N ALA A 59 -14.18 -2.27 24.36
CA ALA A 59 -14.73 -1.08 23.71
C ALA A 59 -15.55 -0.22 24.70
N GLN A 60 -15.41 1.09 24.57
CA GLN A 60 -16.22 2.10 25.23
C GLN A 60 -16.88 2.98 24.16
N ILE A 61 -18.10 3.45 24.44
CA ILE A 61 -18.80 4.35 23.52
C ILE A 61 -18.49 5.80 23.89
N VAL A 62 -17.99 6.54 22.91
CA VAL A 62 -17.85 8.00 23.02
C VAL A 62 -19.05 8.65 22.36
N ARG A 63 -19.79 9.45 23.14
CA ARG A 63 -20.98 10.15 22.66
C ARG A 63 -20.62 11.25 21.65
N PRO A 64 -21.51 11.59 20.72
CA PRO A 64 -21.26 12.65 19.76
C PRO A 64 -21.22 14.01 20.48
N SER A 65 -20.34 14.91 20.03
CA SER A 65 -20.27 16.28 20.56
C SER A 65 -20.84 17.28 19.57
N LYS A 66 -21.63 18.25 20.04
CA LYS A 66 -22.20 19.34 19.23
C LYS A 66 -21.44 20.65 19.49
N ALA A 67 -21.36 21.52 18.48
CA ALA A 67 -20.78 22.85 18.64
C ALA A 67 -21.62 23.68 19.63
N ARG A 68 -20.97 24.48 20.48
CA ARG A 68 -21.68 25.40 21.39
C ARG A 68 -22.57 26.33 20.57
N GLY A 69 -23.87 26.35 20.90
CA GLY A 69 -24.84 27.26 20.29
C GLY A 69 -25.43 26.80 18.95
N THR A 70 -25.06 25.63 18.42
CA THR A 70 -25.65 25.09 17.18
C THR A 70 -26.06 23.62 17.32
N LYS A 71 -26.98 23.15 16.46
CA LYS A 71 -27.31 21.72 16.35
C LYS A 71 -26.27 20.91 15.57
N THR A 72 -25.20 21.55 15.07
CA THR A 72 -24.19 20.92 14.23
C THR A 72 -23.34 19.95 15.05
N VAL A 73 -23.32 18.69 14.63
CA VAL A 73 -22.46 17.65 15.21
C VAL A 73 -21.02 17.91 14.78
N VAL A 74 -20.12 18.07 15.75
CA VAL A 74 -18.69 18.36 15.54
C VAL A 74 -17.84 17.09 15.63
N ARG A 75 -18.27 16.09 16.42
CA ARG A 75 -17.67 14.75 16.44
C ARG A 75 -18.75 13.69 16.45
N GLN A 76 -18.64 12.72 15.55
CA GLN A 76 -19.52 11.56 15.49
C GLN A 76 -19.25 10.62 16.67
N ALA A 77 -20.27 9.84 17.04
CA ALA A 77 -20.11 8.77 18.01
C ALA A 77 -19.16 7.71 17.46
N HIS A 78 -18.33 7.13 18.32
CA HIS A 78 -17.34 6.14 17.91
C HIS A 78 -16.97 5.21 19.08
N PHE A 79 -16.27 4.13 18.73
CA PHE A 79 -15.73 3.20 19.71
C PHE A 79 -14.32 3.63 20.12
N ARG A 80 -14.05 3.61 21.43
CA ARG A 80 -12.75 3.86 22.01
C ARG A 80 -12.26 2.62 22.74
N PHE A 81 -10.99 2.27 22.55
CA PHE A 81 -10.34 1.15 23.23
C PHE A 81 -9.21 1.71 24.08
N THR A 82 -9.33 1.61 25.41
CA THR A 82 -8.36 2.18 26.35
C THR A 82 -7.59 1.11 27.12
N ASP A 83 -6.32 1.39 27.40
CA ASP A 83 -5.49 0.56 28.27
C ASP A 83 -5.74 0.90 29.76
N GLN A 84 -5.00 0.24 30.66
CA GLN A 84 -5.13 0.44 32.11
C GLN A 84 -4.75 1.87 32.56
N SER A 85 -3.96 2.58 31.77
CA SER A 85 -3.55 3.98 32.01
C SER A 85 -4.46 5.00 31.34
N GLY A 86 -5.52 4.56 30.66
CA GLY A 86 -6.42 5.43 29.89
C GLY A 86 -5.88 5.82 28.51
N GLY A 87 -4.75 5.27 28.10
CA GLY A 87 -4.11 5.48 26.80
C GLY A 87 -4.72 4.64 25.67
N ASN A 88 -4.17 4.76 24.46
CA ASN A 88 -4.64 4.00 23.29
C ASN A 88 -4.26 2.51 23.43
N ALA A 89 -5.26 1.65 23.53
CA ALA A 89 -5.05 0.21 23.76
C ALA A 89 -4.72 -0.58 22.49
N HIS A 90 -4.77 0.05 21.32
CA HIS A 90 -4.42 -0.60 20.06
C HIS A 90 -2.91 -0.84 19.98
N HIS A 91 -2.54 -1.91 19.30
CA HIS A 91 -1.14 -2.12 18.90
C HIS A 91 -0.70 -0.97 17.97
N PRO A 92 0.54 -0.47 18.04
CA PRO A 92 1.03 0.63 17.19
C PRO A 92 0.85 0.42 15.67
N PHE A 93 0.82 -0.84 15.22
CA PHE A 93 0.60 -1.20 13.82
C PHE A 93 -0.86 -1.42 13.42
N CYS A 94 -1.80 -1.37 14.37
CA CYS A 94 -3.23 -1.37 14.09
C CYS A 94 -3.59 -0.18 13.20
N GLU A 95 -4.47 -0.38 12.23
CA GLU A 95 -4.92 0.69 11.33
C GLU A 95 -5.72 1.77 12.06
N PHE A 96 -6.22 1.46 13.26
CA PHE A 96 -6.93 2.40 14.12
C PHE A 96 -6.06 2.97 15.24
N TYR A 97 -4.76 2.64 15.27
CA TYR A 97 -3.83 3.30 16.16
C TYR A 97 -3.64 4.76 15.71
N THR A 98 -3.90 5.68 16.62
CA THR A 98 -3.69 7.10 16.42
C THR A 98 -2.96 7.62 17.64
N ALA A 99 -1.75 8.16 17.45
CA ALA A 99 -1.04 8.90 18.49
C ALA A 99 -1.75 10.24 18.79
N ASP A 100 -2.39 10.84 17.78
CA ASP A 100 -3.16 12.09 17.88
C ASP A 100 -4.61 11.95 17.41
N GLU A 101 -5.56 12.55 18.14
CA GLU A 101 -7.01 12.47 17.89
C GLU A 101 -7.48 13.10 16.56
N THR A 102 -6.62 13.83 15.84
CA THR A 102 -6.96 14.62 14.63
C THR A 102 -6.64 13.92 13.31
N MET A 103 -6.04 12.73 13.32
CA MET A 103 -5.61 12.07 12.08
C MET A 103 -6.76 11.49 11.25
N ARG A 104 -6.66 11.68 9.92
CA ARG A 104 -7.53 11.07 8.89
C ARG A 104 -7.40 9.54 8.92
N GLN A 105 -8.42 8.83 8.42
CA GLN A 105 -8.34 7.38 8.21
C GLN A 105 -7.11 7.03 7.36
N PRO A 106 -6.41 5.92 7.65
CA PRO A 106 -5.30 5.46 6.81
C PRO A 106 -5.77 5.20 5.38
N ASP A 107 -4.93 5.55 4.40
CA ASP A 107 -5.22 5.36 2.98
C ASP A 107 -5.32 3.86 2.57
N SER A 108 -4.91 2.93 3.45
CA SER A 108 -5.12 1.48 3.30
C SER A 108 -6.57 1.05 3.54
N LEU A 109 -7.33 1.83 4.32
CA LEU A 109 -8.74 1.56 4.58
C LEU A 109 -9.60 2.11 3.45
N ILE A 110 -10.29 1.22 2.75
CA ILE A 110 -11.16 1.59 1.64
C ILE A 110 -12.61 1.62 2.13
N ASN A 111 -13.25 2.78 2.14
CA ASN A 111 -14.68 2.83 2.43
C ASN A 111 -15.48 2.38 1.19
N PHE A 112 -15.97 1.13 1.18
CA PHE A 112 -16.81 0.63 0.09
C PHE A 112 -18.20 1.29 0.05
N GLY A 113 -18.67 1.85 1.17
CA GLY A 113 -19.93 2.60 1.22
C GLY A 113 -19.85 3.98 0.54
N ALA A 114 -18.65 4.52 0.32
CA ALA A 114 -18.48 5.83 -0.26
C ALA A 114 -18.80 5.84 -1.77
N GLU A 115 -19.95 6.39 -2.17
CA GLU A 115 -20.37 6.53 -3.57
C GLU A 115 -19.65 7.67 -4.34
N LYS A 116 -18.37 7.90 -4.03
CA LYS A 116 -17.62 9.04 -4.56
C LYS A 116 -17.21 8.87 -6.02
N SER A 117 -17.08 7.64 -6.51
CA SER A 117 -16.63 7.36 -7.87
C SER A 117 -17.44 6.24 -8.53
N VAL A 118 -17.28 6.04 -9.84
CA VAL A 118 -17.94 4.94 -10.57
C VAL A 118 -17.39 3.59 -10.09
N GLU A 119 -16.08 3.58 -9.82
CA GLU A 119 -15.33 2.42 -9.36
C GLU A 119 -15.77 1.97 -7.97
N THR A 120 -15.90 2.90 -7.02
CA THR A 120 -16.35 2.56 -5.67
C THR A 120 -17.80 2.10 -5.67
N ARG A 121 -18.66 2.68 -6.51
CA ARG A 121 -20.05 2.20 -6.69
C ARG A 121 -20.12 0.78 -7.26
N ALA A 122 -19.38 0.49 -8.32
CA ALA A 122 -19.35 -0.84 -8.90
C ALA A 122 -18.84 -1.89 -7.90
N VAL A 123 -17.78 -1.58 -7.17
CA VAL A 123 -17.25 -2.47 -6.12
C VAL A 123 -18.24 -2.63 -4.97
N ARG A 124 -18.93 -1.55 -4.54
CA ARG A 124 -19.97 -1.64 -3.50
C ARG A 124 -21.08 -2.61 -3.88
N THR A 125 -21.60 -2.51 -5.11
CA THR A 125 -22.62 -3.44 -5.62
C THR A 125 -22.12 -4.89 -5.55
N LEU A 126 -20.87 -5.15 -5.96
CA LEU A 126 -20.26 -6.47 -5.87
C LEU A 126 -20.08 -6.93 -4.41
N ILE A 127 -19.75 -6.05 -3.48
CA ILE A 127 -19.67 -6.40 -2.06
C ILE A 127 -21.06 -6.83 -1.53
N CYS A 128 -22.10 -6.05 -1.80
CA CYS A 128 -23.48 -6.39 -1.38
C CYS A 128 -23.91 -7.74 -1.97
N LYS A 129 -23.69 -7.96 -3.28
CA LYS A 129 -23.96 -9.24 -3.94
C LYS A 129 -23.21 -10.39 -3.27
N GLY A 130 -21.94 -10.19 -2.92
CA GLY A 130 -21.11 -11.24 -2.29
C GLY A 130 -21.63 -11.66 -0.92
N ILE A 131 -22.09 -10.68 -0.12
CA ILE A 131 -22.69 -10.92 1.19
C ILE A 131 -24.04 -11.62 1.06
N GLU A 132 -24.93 -11.14 0.19
CA GLU A 132 -26.26 -11.73 0.00
C GLU A 132 -26.19 -13.16 -0.58
N GLN A 133 -25.24 -13.41 -1.48
CA GLN A 133 -25.00 -14.74 -2.05
C GLN A 133 -24.14 -15.65 -1.16
N LYS A 134 -23.77 -15.20 0.06
CA LYS A 134 -22.94 -15.94 1.01
C LYS A 134 -21.60 -16.43 0.41
N ILE A 135 -21.04 -15.66 -0.52
CA ILE A 135 -19.72 -15.92 -1.10
C ILE A 135 -18.63 -15.57 -0.08
N PHE A 136 -18.87 -14.51 0.68
CA PHE A 136 -18.15 -14.09 1.87
C PHE A 136 -19.12 -13.30 2.77
N ASP A 137 -18.73 -13.05 4.02
CA ASP A 137 -19.49 -12.24 4.96
C ASP A 137 -18.61 -11.16 5.60
N GLN A 138 -19.18 -10.35 6.50
CA GLN A 138 -18.41 -9.32 7.19
C GLN A 138 -17.37 -9.90 8.17
N ALA A 139 -17.60 -11.12 8.68
CA ALA A 139 -16.62 -11.83 9.49
C ALA A 139 -15.37 -12.17 8.67
N ALA A 140 -15.52 -12.56 7.40
CA ALA A 140 -14.42 -12.80 6.49
C ALA A 140 -13.62 -11.52 6.19
N VAL A 141 -14.29 -10.37 6.04
CA VAL A 141 -13.62 -9.06 5.88
C VAL A 141 -12.76 -8.74 7.11
N ARG A 142 -13.30 -8.97 8.31
CA ARG A 142 -12.52 -8.82 9.55
C ARG A 142 -11.37 -9.83 9.60
N ALA A 143 -11.60 -11.09 9.24
CA ALA A 143 -10.57 -12.12 9.27
C ALA A 143 -9.40 -11.76 8.35
N MET A 144 -9.66 -11.19 7.17
CA MET A 144 -8.62 -10.68 6.29
C MET A 144 -7.82 -9.53 6.93
N ARG A 145 -8.50 -8.60 7.62
CA ARG A 145 -7.84 -7.51 8.36
C ARG A 145 -6.97 -8.02 9.49
N GLN A 146 -7.46 -9.00 10.24
CA GLN A 146 -6.71 -9.65 11.31
C GLN A 146 -5.48 -10.35 10.74
N TRP A 147 -5.65 -11.13 9.67
CA TRP A 147 -4.54 -11.78 8.96
C TRP A 147 -3.47 -10.76 8.52
N PHE A 148 -3.89 -9.64 7.95
CA PHE A 148 -2.97 -8.58 7.55
C PHE A 148 -2.26 -7.93 8.75
N PHE A 149 -2.99 -7.69 9.84
CA PHE A 149 -2.42 -7.18 11.08
C PHE A 149 -1.40 -8.16 11.69
N ASP A 150 -1.69 -9.46 11.71
CA ASP A 150 -0.81 -10.49 12.25
C ASP A 150 0.47 -10.61 11.40
N LEU A 151 0.32 -10.56 10.07
CA LEU A 151 1.45 -10.51 9.13
C LEU A 151 2.31 -9.27 9.38
N LYS A 152 1.68 -8.10 9.45
CA LYS A 152 2.36 -6.82 9.74
C LYS A 152 3.06 -6.82 11.09
N SER A 153 2.45 -7.44 12.09
CA SER A 153 3.01 -7.50 13.44
C SER A 153 4.15 -8.52 13.54
N SER A 154 4.21 -9.53 12.68
CA SER A 154 5.27 -10.55 12.69
C SER A 154 6.43 -10.24 11.76
N THR A 155 6.27 -9.30 10.82
CA THR A 155 7.28 -9.01 9.78
C THR A 155 7.57 -7.51 9.72
N ARG A 156 8.80 -7.12 10.06
CA ARG A 156 9.16 -5.71 10.27
C ARG A 156 10.61 -5.49 9.86
N PHE A 157 10.91 -4.26 9.47
CA PHE A 157 12.28 -3.80 9.27
C PHE A 157 12.42 -2.33 9.64
N THR A 158 13.64 -1.92 9.98
CA THR A 158 13.97 -0.51 10.17
C THR A 158 14.30 0.11 8.83
N VAL A 159 13.70 1.25 8.51
CA VAL A 159 14.03 1.99 7.28
C VAL A 159 15.42 2.59 7.42
N THR A 160 16.39 2.06 6.69
CA THR A 160 17.78 2.55 6.66
C THR A 160 18.11 3.35 5.40
N ALA A 161 17.40 3.12 4.29
CA ALA A 161 17.56 3.92 3.09
C ALA A 161 17.03 5.34 3.34
N SER A 162 17.92 6.32 3.29
CA SER A 162 17.60 7.75 3.29
C SER A 162 17.02 8.19 1.94
N PRO A 163 16.41 9.39 1.85
CA PRO A 163 15.93 9.92 0.59
C PRO A 163 17.00 9.98 -0.51
N GLN A 164 18.26 10.27 -0.14
CA GLN A 164 19.39 10.30 -1.07
C GLN A 164 19.72 8.92 -1.65
N ILE A 165 19.61 7.87 -0.83
CA ILE A 165 19.81 6.48 -1.26
C ILE A 165 18.71 6.05 -2.24
N VAL A 166 17.47 6.45 -1.97
CA VAL A 166 16.33 6.23 -2.89
C VAL A 166 16.56 6.96 -4.22
N ASP A 167 16.95 8.23 -4.17
CA ASP A 167 17.24 9.03 -5.37
C ASP A 167 18.41 8.41 -6.18
N TRP A 168 19.45 7.94 -5.50
CA TRP A 168 20.59 7.26 -6.13
C TRP A 168 20.18 5.94 -6.82
N ALA A 169 19.39 5.11 -6.16
CA ALA A 169 18.87 3.88 -6.74
C ALA A 169 18.00 4.15 -7.98
N GLN A 170 17.23 5.25 -7.98
CA GLN A 170 16.48 5.71 -9.16
C GLN A 170 17.41 6.07 -10.33
N GLN A 171 18.54 6.76 -10.06
CA GLN A 171 19.53 7.07 -11.09
C GLN A 171 20.15 5.81 -11.70
N LEU A 172 20.45 4.80 -10.87
CA LEU A 172 20.95 3.51 -11.34
C LEU A 172 19.93 2.75 -12.20
N GLN A 173 18.65 2.75 -11.82
CA GLN A 173 17.59 2.16 -12.64
C GLN A 173 17.48 2.85 -14.01
N ARG A 174 17.59 4.19 -14.03
CA ARG A 174 17.56 5.01 -15.24
C ARG A 174 18.86 4.96 -16.04
N HIS A 175 19.93 4.42 -15.48
CA HIS A 175 21.21 4.34 -16.17
C HIS A 175 21.02 3.52 -17.46
N PRO A 176 21.37 4.08 -18.62
CA PRO A 176 21.17 3.38 -19.87
C PRO A 176 22.06 2.15 -19.93
N SER A 177 21.49 0.99 -20.25
CA SER A 177 22.28 -0.22 -20.47
C SER A 177 22.83 -0.16 -21.89
N TYR A 178 24.13 -0.10 -22.02
CA TYR A 178 24.80 -0.18 -23.31
C TYR A 178 25.86 -1.26 -23.29
N HIS A 179 26.00 -1.99 -24.39
CA HIS A 179 27.16 -2.82 -24.65
C HIS A 179 28.09 -2.05 -25.59
N ARG A 180 29.31 -1.77 -25.14
CA ARG A 180 30.40 -1.23 -25.96
C ARG A 180 31.65 -2.04 -25.68
N TRP A 181 32.63 -1.91 -26.57
CA TRP A 181 33.99 -2.39 -26.35
C TRP A 181 34.63 -1.63 -25.19
N GLU A 182 35.45 -2.34 -24.41
CA GLU A 182 36.25 -1.79 -23.30
C GLU A 182 36.99 -0.52 -23.76
N PHE A 183 37.08 0.48 -22.90
CA PHE A 183 37.75 1.72 -23.24
C PHE A 183 39.24 1.50 -23.48
N HIS A 184 39.71 1.90 -24.67
CA HIS A 184 41.13 2.03 -24.96
C HIS A 184 41.45 3.51 -25.21
N PRO A 185 42.55 4.06 -24.65
CA PRO A 185 42.94 5.47 -24.84
C PRO A 185 42.91 5.97 -26.29
N ALA A 186 43.34 5.15 -27.26
CA ALA A 186 43.32 5.50 -28.68
C ALA A 186 41.91 5.84 -29.22
N GLN A 187 40.84 5.34 -28.59
CA GLN A 187 39.47 5.70 -28.99
C GLN A 187 39.22 7.21 -28.85
N ALA A 188 39.92 7.88 -27.93
CA ALA A 188 39.80 9.32 -27.70
C ALA A 188 40.41 10.21 -28.79
N ASP A 189 41.20 9.64 -29.72
CA ASP A 189 41.67 10.35 -30.92
C ASP A 189 40.57 10.52 -31.98
N MET A 190 39.43 9.84 -31.82
CA MET A 190 38.31 9.98 -32.74
C MET A 190 37.72 11.41 -32.67
N PRO A 191 37.48 12.09 -33.81
CA PRO A 191 37.09 13.52 -33.82
C PRO A 191 35.80 13.85 -33.05
N ALA A 192 34.88 12.88 -32.92
CA ALA A 192 33.60 13.03 -32.23
C ALA A 192 33.52 12.21 -30.93
N PHE A 193 34.67 11.89 -30.32
CA PHE A 193 34.69 11.10 -29.09
C PHE A 193 34.00 11.84 -27.93
N ASP A 194 32.95 11.22 -27.37
CA ASP A 194 32.20 11.74 -26.23
C ASP A 194 32.71 11.12 -24.92
N TRP A 195 33.45 11.93 -24.15
CA TRP A 195 33.97 11.59 -22.83
C TRP A 195 32.87 11.26 -21.81
N LYS A 196 31.72 11.93 -21.87
CA LYS A 196 30.61 11.69 -20.96
C LYS A 196 29.94 10.36 -21.27
N ALA A 197 29.81 10.02 -22.55
CA ALA A 197 29.34 8.70 -22.95
C ALA A 197 30.33 7.61 -22.52
N ALA A 198 31.63 7.81 -22.75
CA ALA A 198 32.70 6.92 -22.28
C ALA A 198 32.64 6.65 -20.77
N ALA A 199 32.47 7.71 -19.97
CA ALA A 199 32.34 7.59 -18.53
C ALA A 199 31.11 6.79 -18.10
N LYS A 200 29.96 6.96 -18.77
CA LYS A 200 28.77 6.14 -18.50
C LYS A 200 28.98 4.66 -18.84
N PHE A 201 29.71 4.35 -19.91
CA PHE A 201 30.02 2.95 -20.24
C PHE A 201 30.93 2.33 -19.18
N GLN A 202 32.02 3.01 -18.84
CA GLN A 202 32.94 2.54 -17.80
C GLN A 202 32.22 2.39 -16.44
N PHE A 203 31.29 3.30 -16.13
CA PHE A 203 30.42 3.18 -14.96
C PHE A 203 29.57 1.91 -15.01
N THR A 204 29.00 1.56 -16.18
CA THR A 204 28.24 0.32 -16.35
C THR A 204 29.11 -0.90 -16.08
N GLU A 205 30.33 -0.95 -16.61
CA GLU A 205 31.25 -2.07 -16.41
C GLU A 205 31.61 -2.25 -14.93
N GLU A 206 31.92 -1.15 -14.24
CA GLU A 206 32.31 -1.15 -12.82
C GLU A 206 31.15 -1.45 -11.87
N ASN A 207 29.91 -1.15 -12.28
CA ASN A 207 28.73 -1.20 -11.42
C ASN A 207 27.62 -2.10 -11.98
N LEU A 208 27.96 -3.05 -12.87
CA LEU A 208 26.98 -3.87 -13.59
C LEU A 208 26.01 -4.56 -12.62
N THR A 209 26.54 -5.17 -11.55
CA THR A 209 25.74 -5.88 -10.55
C THR A 209 24.78 -4.95 -9.79
N LEU A 210 25.15 -3.69 -9.56
CA LEU A 210 24.30 -2.67 -8.94
C LEU A 210 23.18 -2.23 -9.89
N ILE A 211 23.52 -1.98 -11.16
CA ILE A 211 22.57 -1.58 -12.19
C ILE A 211 21.56 -2.70 -12.44
N GLU A 212 22.02 -3.94 -12.59
CA GLU A 212 21.15 -5.11 -12.71
C GLU A 212 20.25 -5.27 -11.49
N CYS A 213 20.78 -5.04 -10.28
CA CYS A 213 19.99 -5.04 -9.06
C CYS A 213 18.89 -3.97 -9.12
N ALA A 214 19.23 -2.71 -9.39
CA ALA A 214 18.30 -1.59 -9.47
C ALA A 214 17.23 -1.78 -10.56
N LYS A 215 17.53 -2.54 -11.63
CA LYS A 215 16.60 -2.83 -12.73
C LYS A 215 15.66 -4.01 -12.48
N ARG A 216 15.81 -4.76 -11.38
CA ARG A 216 14.92 -5.90 -11.03
C ARG A 216 13.46 -5.48 -10.85
N VAL A 217 13.24 -4.26 -10.41
CA VAL A 217 11.91 -3.70 -10.20
C VAL A 217 11.78 -2.49 -11.09
N VAL A 218 10.80 -2.47 -11.99
CA VAL A 218 10.54 -1.35 -12.90
C VAL A 218 9.26 -0.67 -12.46
N HIS A 219 9.40 0.59 -12.07
CA HIS A 219 8.30 1.43 -11.59
C HIS A 219 8.45 2.84 -12.15
N ASP A 220 7.35 3.59 -12.19
CA ASP A 220 7.32 4.94 -12.72
C ASP A 220 7.87 5.98 -11.73
N ASP A 221 7.99 7.22 -12.20
CA ASP A 221 8.47 8.34 -11.40
C ASP A 221 7.58 8.67 -10.20
N ALA A 222 6.29 8.36 -10.28
CA ALA A 222 5.36 8.59 -9.19
C ALA A 222 5.62 7.62 -8.02
N HIS A 223 5.92 6.36 -8.31
CA HIS A 223 6.33 5.39 -7.28
C HIS A 223 7.65 5.76 -6.63
N TRP A 224 8.64 6.20 -7.40
CA TRP A 224 9.93 6.66 -6.85
C TRP A 224 9.76 7.89 -5.96
N LYS A 225 8.97 8.87 -6.40
CA LYS A 225 8.63 10.03 -5.56
C LYS A 225 7.95 9.61 -4.26
N ARG A 226 6.99 8.68 -4.33
CA ARG A 226 6.31 8.15 -3.15
C ARG A 226 7.27 7.40 -2.22
N ALA A 227 8.20 6.62 -2.78
CA ALA A 227 9.23 5.92 -2.02
C ALA A 227 10.15 6.90 -1.28
N ARG A 228 10.55 7.99 -1.94
CA ARG A 228 11.34 9.06 -1.32
C ARG A 228 10.58 9.72 -0.15
N ASP A 229 9.31 10.07 -0.34
CA ASP A 229 8.47 10.67 0.70
C ASP A 229 8.29 9.73 1.92
N LEU A 230 8.14 8.42 1.67
CA LEU A 230 8.00 7.41 2.72
C LEU A 230 9.33 7.19 3.46
N SER A 231 10.44 7.12 2.73
CA SER A 231 11.79 7.05 3.30
C SER A 231 12.06 8.23 4.23
N GLU A 232 11.74 9.46 3.81
CA GLU A 232 11.92 10.66 4.64
C GLU A 232 11.09 10.61 5.93
N ARG A 233 9.82 10.21 5.84
CA ARG A 233 8.90 10.16 6.99
C ARG A 233 9.24 9.06 8.00
N HIS A 234 9.76 7.94 7.51
CA HIS A 234 9.93 6.72 8.31
C HIS A 234 11.40 6.35 8.55
N PHE A 235 12.35 7.22 8.16
CA PHE A 235 13.78 6.99 8.37
C PHE A 235 14.09 6.64 9.83
N ALA A 236 14.89 5.60 10.04
CA ALA A 236 15.26 5.05 11.35
C ALA A 236 14.09 4.54 12.22
N HIS A 237 12.88 4.42 11.67
CA HIS A 237 11.74 3.83 12.37
C HIS A 237 11.47 2.41 11.87
N GLU A 238 10.92 1.56 12.74
CA GLU A 238 10.37 0.26 12.34
C GLU A 238 9.08 0.45 11.54
N VAL A 239 9.03 -0.22 10.40
CA VAL A 239 7.86 -0.31 9.54
C VAL A 239 7.58 -1.75 9.15
N PHE A 240 6.42 -1.96 8.55
CA PHE A 240 6.03 -3.25 8.00
C PHE A 240 6.96 -3.66 6.84
N ASP A 241 7.48 -4.88 6.87
CA ASP A 241 8.15 -5.46 5.71
C ASP A 241 7.12 -5.89 4.67
N THR A 242 6.88 -5.03 3.67
CA THR A 242 5.90 -5.33 2.62
C THR A 242 6.35 -6.43 1.67
N THR A 243 7.62 -6.85 1.67
CA THR A 243 8.10 -7.85 0.70
C THR A 243 7.39 -9.20 0.86
N VAL A 244 6.97 -9.52 2.08
CA VAL A 244 6.18 -10.73 2.39
C VAL A 244 4.81 -10.73 1.72
N LEU A 245 4.32 -9.57 1.27
CA LEU A 245 3.08 -9.45 0.51
C LEU A 245 3.22 -9.84 -0.95
N GLN A 246 4.43 -9.95 -1.50
CA GLN A 246 4.66 -10.18 -2.93
C GLN A 246 3.81 -11.31 -3.54
N PRO A 247 3.80 -12.54 -3.00
CA PRO A 247 3.02 -13.62 -3.61
C PRO A 247 1.51 -13.34 -3.61
N PHE A 248 1.03 -12.60 -2.61
CA PHE A 248 -0.37 -12.20 -2.47
C PHE A 248 -0.72 -11.06 -3.44
N TYR A 249 0.17 -10.07 -3.55
CA TYR A 249 0.02 -8.94 -4.45
C TYR A 249 -0.01 -9.36 -5.91
N ASP A 250 0.92 -10.23 -6.32
CA ASP A 250 1.00 -10.73 -7.70
C ASP A 250 -0.28 -11.50 -8.09
N LYS A 251 -0.80 -12.35 -7.20
CA LYS A 251 -2.08 -13.04 -7.40
C LYS A 251 -3.26 -12.06 -7.47
N SER A 252 -3.31 -11.07 -6.58
CA SER A 252 -4.37 -10.05 -6.60
C SER A 252 -4.35 -9.23 -7.88
N LEU A 253 -3.18 -8.82 -8.38
CA LEU A 253 -3.05 -8.14 -9.67
C LEU A 253 -3.50 -9.03 -10.84
N ALA A 254 -3.11 -10.31 -10.85
CA ALA A 254 -3.55 -11.26 -11.88
C ALA A 254 -5.07 -11.40 -11.89
N LEU A 255 -5.70 -11.49 -10.71
CA LEU A 255 -7.15 -11.54 -10.58
C LEU A 255 -7.81 -10.22 -11.00
N CYS A 256 -7.26 -9.06 -10.63
CA CYS A 256 -7.76 -7.76 -11.07
C CYS A 256 -7.76 -7.64 -12.60
N ALA A 257 -6.66 -8.05 -13.25
CA ALA A 257 -6.55 -8.02 -14.71
C ALA A 257 -7.58 -8.95 -15.36
N PHE A 258 -7.75 -10.17 -14.82
CA PHE A 258 -8.74 -11.13 -15.31
C PHE A 258 -10.18 -10.60 -15.15
N VAL A 259 -10.55 -10.12 -13.96
CA VAL A 259 -11.88 -9.59 -13.68
C VAL A 259 -12.14 -8.32 -14.50
N GLY A 260 -11.19 -7.40 -14.57
CA GLY A 260 -11.31 -6.19 -15.38
C GLY A 260 -11.56 -6.49 -16.86
N LYS A 261 -10.92 -7.54 -17.40
CA LYS A 261 -11.10 -7.95 -18.80
C LYS A 261 -12.45 -8.64 -19.06
N ASN A 262 -12.96 -9.41 -18.10
CA ASN A 262 -14.09 -10.33 -18.33
C ASN A 262 -15.42 -9.89 -17.70
N SER A 263 -15.42 -8.89 -16.81
CA SER A 263 -16.62 -8.47 -16.08
C SER A 263 -17.58 -7.56 -16.85
N LYS A 264 -17.13 -6.96 -17.97
CA LYS A 264 -17.81 -5.85 -18.66
C LYS A 264 -18.01 -4.59 -17.78
N ILE A 265 -17.39 -4.54 -16.61
CA ILE A 265 -17.42 -3.39 -15.70
C ILE A 265 -16.18 -2.54 -15.94
N SER A 266 -16.37 -1.23 -16.12
CA SER A 266 -15.26 -0.29 -16.18
C SER A 266 -14.83 0.10 -14.76
N PHE A 267 -13.72 -0.49 -14.29
CA PHE A 267 -13.15 -0.19 -12.98
C PHE A 267 -12.10 0.94 -13.02
N SER A 268 -11.70 1.43 -14.20
CA SER A 268 -10.75 2.53 -14.37
C SER A 268 -10.61 2.88 -15.85
N LYS A 269 -10.00 4.04 -16.13
CA LYS A 269 -9.55 4.44 -17.46
C LYS A 269 -8.35 3.60 -17.95
N THR A 270 -7.57 3.05 -17.03
CA THR A 270 -6.46 2.15 -17.33
C THR A 270 -6.99 0.81 -17.82
N ARG A 271 -6.46 0.31 -18.94
CA ARG A 271 -6.88 -1.00 -19.46
C ARG A 271 -6.37 -2.13 -18.56
N PRO A 272 -7.14 -3.22 -18.37
CA PRO A 272 -6.79 -4.29 -17.44
C PRO A 272 -5.42 -4.92 -17.66
N GLU A 273 -4.96 -5.02 -18.91
CA GLU A 273 -3.63 -5.54 -19.27
C GLU A 273 -2.46 -4.71 -18.69
N TYR A 274 -2.70 -3.44 -18.37
CA TYR A 274 -1.68 -2.55 -17.82
C TYR A 274 -1.75 -2.40 -16.29
N PHE A 275 -2.67 -3.07 -15.59
CA PHE A 275 -2.77 -2.96 -14.13
C PHE A 275 -1.49 -3.35 -13.39
N ARG A 276 -0.67 -4.26 -13.97
CA ARG A 276 0.63 -4.62 -13.38
C ARG A 276 1.61 -3.45 -13.36
N PHE A 277 1.54 -2.56 -14.34
CA PHE A 277 2.48 -1.46 -14.51
C PHE A 277 1.92 -0.15 -13.94
N ASN A 278 0.64 0.12 -14.19
CA ASN A 278 -0.03 1.38 -13.84
C ASN A 278 -0.90 1.27 -12.57
N GLN A 279 -0.73 0.17 -11.82
CA GLN A 279 -1.53 -0.25 -10.68
C GLN A 279 -3.00 -0.57 -11.01
N ALA A 280 -3.55 -1.55 -10.27
CA ALA A 280 -4.98 -1.79 -10.26
C ALA A 280 -5.70 -0.71 -9.42
N PRO A 281 -6.96 -0.37 -9.73
CA PRO A 281 -7.77 0.53 -8.92
C PRO A 281 -7.89 -0.01 -7.49
N ALA A 282 -7.59 0.82 -6.47
CA ALA A 282 -7.52 0.37 -5.08
C ALA A 282 -8.79 -0.36 -4.59
N PRO A 283 -10.03 0.06 -4.92
CA PRO A 283 -11.23 -0.68 -4.53
C PRO A 283 -11.33 -2.07 -5.18
N LEU A 284 -10.96 -2.19 -6.46
CA LEU A 284 -10.95 -3.48 -7.16
C LEU A 284 -9.88 -4.39 -6.57
N LEU A 285 -8.71 -3.84 -6.27
CA LEU A 285 -7.60 -4.58 -5.65
C LEU A 285 -7.98 -5.11 -4.27
N ALA A 286 -8.63 -4.30 -3.43
CA ALA A 286 -9.16 -4.72 -2.13
C ALA A 286 -10.19 -5.84 -2.26
N LEU A 287 -11.14 -5.74 -3.20
CA LEU A 287 -12.12 -6.80 -3.45
C LEU A 287 -11.45 -8.10 -3.95
N CYS A 288 -10.49 -8.00 -4.88
CA CYS A 288 -9.77 -9.17 -5.38
C CYS A 288 -8.94 -9.85 -4.28
N ALA A 289 -8.31 -9.07 -3.41
CA ALA A 289 -7.58 -9.57 -2.26
C ALA A 289 -8.52 -10.30 -1.28
N LEU A 290 -9.71 -9.76 -0.98
CA LEU A 290 -10.73 -10.44 -0.18
C LEU A 290 -11.17 -11.75 -0.80
N MET A 291 -11.46 -11.75 -2.11
CA MET A 291 -11.90 -12.94 -2.83
C MET A 291 -10.84 -14.04 -2.87
N LEU A 292 -9.56 -13.67 -3.00
CA LEU A 292 -8.45 -14.60 -2.86
C LEU A 292 -8.32 -15.10 -1.43
N PHE A 293 -8.39 -14.21 -0.44
CA PHE A 293 -8.29 -14.57 0.98
C PHE A 293 -9.33 -15.63 1.37
N VAL A 294 -10.61 -15.43 1.02
CA VAL A 294 -11.67 -16.42 1.31
C VAL A 294 -11.58 -17.69 0.47
N SER A 295 -10.64 -17.74 -0.48
CA SER A 295 -10.38 -18.87 -1.38
C SER A 295 -9.01 -19.48 -1.12
N ASP A 296 -8.44 -19.27 0.07
CA ASP A 296 -7.11 -19.76 0.46
C ASP A 296 -6.00 -19.37 -0.54
N TRP A 297 -6.16 -18.20 -1.15
CA TRP A 297 -5.29 -17.67 -2.20
C TRP A 297 -5.18 -18.54 -3.45
N ASP A 298 -6.16 -19.42 -3.71
CA ASP A 298 -6.30 -20.15 -4.96
C ASP A 298 -7.00 -19.26 -6.02
N LEU A 299 -6.30 -19.07 -7.14
CA LEU A 299 -6.75 -18.17 -8.20
C LEU A 299 -7.99 -18.72 -8.94
N ASN A 300 -8.06 -20.02 -9.19
CA ASN A 300 -9.16 -20.64 -9.92
C ASN A 300 -10.44 -20.66 -9.07
N VAL A 301 -10.31 -20.96 -7.78
CA VAL A 301 -11.42 -20.89 -6.82
C VAL A 301 -11.94 -19.45 -6.72
N ALA A 302 -11.05 -18.46 -6.62
CA ALA A 302 -11.43 -17.05 -6.58
C ALA A 302 -12.12 -16.61 -7.88
N ILE A 303 -11.63 -17.03 -9.05
CA ILE A 303 -12.26 -16.80 -10.36
C ILE A 303 -13.67 -17.40 -10.39
N GLY A 304 -13.83 -18.66 -9.94
CA GLY A 304 -15.13 -19.32 -9.89
C GLY A 304 -16.13 -18.58 -8.99
N LYS A 305 -15.68 -18.08 -7.84
CA LYS A 305 -16.51 -17.23 -6.96
C LYS A 305 -16.84 -15.88 -7.60
N PHE A 306 -15.90 -15.24 -8.30
CA PHE A 306 -16.16 -14.02 -9.05
C PHE A 306 -17.16 -14.22 -10.19
N ALA A 307 -17.09 -15.34 -10.90
CA ALA A 307 -18.06 -15.66 -11.95
C ALA A 307 -19.48 -15.79 -11.36
N LYS A 308 -19.64 -16.45 -10.20
CA LYS A 308 -20.92 -16.48 -9.48
C LYS A 308 -21.36 -15.07 -9.08
N LEU A 309 -20.44 -14.27 -8.56
CA LEU A 309 -20.71 -12.90 -8.11
C LEU A 309 -21.20 -11.98 -9.23
N LEU A 310 -20.56 -12.04 -10.41
CA LEU A 310 -20.90 -11.23 -11.58
C LEU A 310 -22.25 -11.61 -12.19
N ASN A 311 -22.66 -12.88 -12.06
CA ASN A 311 -23.95 -13.37 -12.55
C ASN A 311 -25.08 -13.27 -11.51
N ALA A 312 -24.78 -12.83 -10.28
CA ALA A 312 -25.78 -12.67 -9.24
C ALA A 312 -26.73 -11.49 -9.54
N PRO A 313 -28.00 -11.58 -9.12
CA PRO A 313 -28.97 -10.49 -9.26
C PRO A 313 -28.50 -9.23 -8.53
N GLU A 314 -29.13 -8.09 -8.83
CA GLU A 314 -28.89 -6.86 -8.06
C GLU A 314 -29.23 -7.06 -6.58
N PRO A 315 -28.44 -6.46 -5.67
CA PRO A 315 -28.63 -6.68 -4.25
C PRO A 315 -29.94 -6.06 -3.76
N ALA A 316 -30.61 -6.77 -2.86
CA ALA A 316 -31.85 -6.28 -2.24
C ALA A 316 -31.58 -5.21 -1.17
N ASP A 317 -30.42 -5.29 -0.50
CA ASP A 317 -30.01 -4.36 0.53
C ASP A 317 -28.59 -3.81 0.31
N PHE A 318 -28.52 -2.52 -0.02
CA PHE A 318 -27.26 -1.79 -0.21
C PHE A 318 -26.58 -1.37 1.11
N SER A 319 -27.23 -1.58 2.26
CA SER A 319 -26.65 -1.31 3.57
C SER A 319 -25.52 -2.29 3.90
N HIS A 320 -25.55 -3.50 3.32
CA HIS A 320 -24.46 -4.48 3.41
C HIS A 320 -23.13 -3.97 2.85
N GLY A 321 -23.18 -2.98 1.95
CA GLY A 321 -21.99 -2.36 1.34
C GLY A 321 -21.34 -1.27 2.19
N ASN A 322 -21.92 -0.91 3.35
CA ASN A 322 -21.34 0.03 4.31
C ASN A 322 -20.22 -0.64 5.14
N VAL A 323 -19.37 -1.39 4.47
CA VAL A 323 -18.23 -2.09 5.04
C VAL A 323 -16.99 -1.31 4.69
N ILE A 324 -16.16 -1.05 5.69
CA ILE A 324 -14.81 -0.56 5.43
C ILE A 324 -14.02 -1.79 4.99
N GLY A 325 -13.46 -1.77 3.79
CA GLY A 325 -12.52 -2.76 3.29
C GLY A 325 -11.10 -2.50 3.75
N LEU A 326 -10.20 -3.38 3.32
CA LEU A 326 -8.76 -3.23 3.47
C LEU A 326 -8.10 -3.47 2.12
N ASN A 327 -7.28 -2.52 1.67
CA ASN A 327 -6.28 -2.77 0.66
C ASN A 327 -4.94 -3.06 1.36
N PRO A 328 -4.52 -4.34 1.49
CA PRO A 328 -3.27 -4.68 2.17
C PRO A 328 -2.03 -4.22 1.39
N PHE A 329 -2.20 -3.82 0.13
CA PHE A 329 -1.12 -3.47 -0.79
C PHE A 329 -0.95 -1.97 -0.99
N HIS A 330 -1.53 -1.15 -0.10
CA HIS A 330 -1.33 0.30 -0.14
C HIS A 330 0.17 0.62 -0.10
N ASP A 331 0.63 1.47 -1.02
CA ASP A 331 2.03 1.84 -1.22
C ASP A 331 3.01 0.67 -1.43
N TYR A 332 2.54 -0.54 -1.75
CA TYR A 332 3.39 -1.73 -1.90
C TYR A 332 4.58 -1.49 -2.83
N ALA A 333 4.36 -0.88 -4.00
CA ALA A 333 5.42 -0.57 -4.96
C ALA A 333 6.48 0.37 -4.38
N ALA A 334 6.06 1.41 -3.64
CA ALA A 334 6.97 2.37 -3.04
C ALA A 334 7.81 1.75 -1.92
N TRP A 335 7.21 0.93 -1.06
CA TRP A 335 7.95 0.18 -0.04
C TRP A 335 8.94 -0.82 -0.64
N ARG A 336 8.57 -1.46 -1.75
CA ARG A 336 9.49 -2.34 -2.48
C ARG A 336 10.70 -1.57 -3.04
N LEU A 337 10.50 -0.35 -3.51
CA LEU A 337 11.60 0.52 -3.97
C LEU A 337 12.53 0.95 -2.83
N ILE A 338 12.02 1.18 -1.62
CA ILE A 338 12.86 1.46 -0.43
C ILE A 338 13.72 0.25 -0.08
N THR A 339 13.14 -0.95 -0.14
CA THR A 339 13.88 -2.20 0.10
C THR A 339 14.97 -2.39 -0.96
N LEU A 340 14.62 -2.19 -2.23
CA LEU A 340 15.56 -2.22 -3.34
C LEU A 340 16.71 -1.22 -3.15
N ALA A 341 16.41 0.02 -2.77
CA ALA A 341 17.42 1.05 -2.55
C ALA A 341 18.40 0.63 -1.44
N THR A 342 17.89 0.02 -0.36
CA THR A 342 18.70 -0.55 0.72
C THR A 342 19.60 -1.69 0.21
N GLU A 343 19.07 -2.60 -0.60
CA GLU A 343 19.85 -3.70 -1.19
C GLU A 343 20.96 -3.20 -2.13
N VAL A 344 20.68 -2.14 -2.90
CA VAL A 344 21.63 -1.56 -3.85
C VAL A 344 22.73 -0.81 -3.10
N GLU A 345 22.39 -0.05 -2.05
CA GLU A 345 23.36 0.59 -1.16
C GLU A 345 24.29 -0.43 -0.50
N ALA A 346 23.74 -1.50 0.07
CA ALA A 346 24.52 -2.53 0.75
C ALA A 346 25.55 -3.22 -0.15
N LYS A 347 25.35 -3.21 -1.48
CA LYS A 347 26.27 -3.75 -2.47
C LYS A 347 27.27 -2.72 -2.99
N SER A 348 27.08 -1.44 -2.70
CA SER A 348 27.94 -0.36 -3.19
C SER A 348 29.25 -0.29 -2.43
N SER A 349 30.37 -0.21 -3.15
CA SER A 349 31.69 0.07 -2.58
C SER A 349 32.16 1.51 -2.81
N ALA A 350 31.50 2.25 -3.72
CA ALA A 350 31.93 3.58 -4.18
C ALA A 350 31.05 4.74 -3.65
N GLY A 351 30.22 4.48 -2.64
CA GLY A 351 29.26 5.45 -2.10
C GLY A 351 28.01 5.62 -2.99
N ILE A 352 27.29 6.73 -2.80
CA ILE A 352 25.94 6.97 -3.38
C ILE A 352 25.83 8.25 -4.23
N ASP A 353 26.94 8.92 -4.51
CA ASP A 353 26.92 10.12 -5.37
C ASP A 353 27.16 9.76 -6.84
N TYR A 354 26.05 9.57 -7.56
CA TYR A 354 26.09 9.21 -8.98
C TYR A 354 26.83 10.23 -9.86
N ALA A 355 26.65 11.53 -9.59
CA ALA A 355 27.26 12.57 -10.42
C ALA A 355 28.77 12.65 -10.16
N ALA A 356 29.19 12.58 -8.89
CA ALA A 356 30.60 12.55 -8.53
C ALA A 356 31.30 11.28 -9.05
N GLN A 357 30.64 10.12 -9.01
CA GLN A 357 31.18 8.88 -9.57
C GLN A 357 31.44 9.02 -11.08
N LEU A 358 30.48 9.54 -11.85
CA LEU A 358 30.67 9.76 -13.29
C LEU A 358 31.79 10.77 -13.59
N LEU A 359 31.88 11.87 -12.82
CA LEU A 359 32.95 12.86 -12.97
C LEU A 359 34.33 12.25 -12.67
N SER A 360 34.44 11.48 -11.60
CA SER A 360 35.67 10.78 -11.22
C SER A 360 36.12 9.80 -12.32
N ILE A 361 35.18 9.06 -12.90
CA ILE A 361 35.46 8.17 -14.02
C ILE A 361 35.92 8.97 -15.24
N GLU A 362 35.21 10.03 -15.63
CA GLU A 362 35.61 10.87 -16.76
C GLU A 362 37.04 11.42 -16.59
N SER A 363 37.36 11.95 -15.39
CA SER A 363 38.70 12.45 -15.07
C SER A 363 39.77 11.36 -15.20
N ARG A 364 39.50 10.14 -14.70
CA ARG A 364 40.41 9.00 -14.83
C ARG A 364 40.63 8.60 -16.29
N LEU A 365 39.57 8.54 -17.11
CA LEU A 365 39.69 8.22 -18.54
C LEU A 365 40.54 9.26 -19.28
N ARG A 366 40.35 10.55 -18.99
CA ARG A 366 41.15 11.64 -19.57
C ARG A 366 42.61 11.57 -19.15
N GLN A 367 42.88 11.25 -17.89
CA GLN A 367 44.24 11.06 -17.39
C GLN A 367 44.93 9.88 -18.07
N ASN A 368 44.24 8.74 -18.23
CA ASN A 368 44.76 7.58 -18.94
C ASN A 368 45.11 7.92 -20.39
N TYR A 369 44.29 8.72 -21.06
CA TYR A 369 44.59 9.22 -22.41
C TYR A 369 45.81 10.14 -22.45
N ALA A 370 45.94 11.08 -21.52
CA ALA A 370 47.10 11.97 -21.46
C ALA A 370 48.41 11.19 -21.26
N ILE A 371 48.41 10.20 -20.36
CA ILE A 371 49.56 9.32 -20.13
C ILE A 371 49.87 8.53 -21.41
N TRP A 372 48.86 7.95 -22.05
CA TRP A 372 49.03 7.18 -23.27
C TRP A 372 49.64 8.03 -24.42
N LYS A 373 49.14 9.26 -24.64
CA LYS A 373 49.71 10.18 -25.65
C LYS A 373 51.15 10.56 -25.34
N SER A 374 51.47 10.82 -24.08
CA SER A 374 52.85 11.14 -23.68
C SER A 374 53.81 9.97 -23.91
N THR A 375 53.33 8.74 -23.70
CA THR A 375 54.10 7.52 -23.92
C THR A 375 54.33 7.29 -25.42
N GLN A 376 53.31 7.49 -26.26
CA GLN A 376 53.47 7.41 -27.72
C GLN A 376 54.48 8.43 -28.25
N ALA A 377 54.41 9.67 -27.78
CA ALA A 377 55.35 10.72 -28.16
C ALA A 377 56.79 10.41 -27.73
N ALA A 378 56.99 9.74 -26.58
CA ALA A 378 58.31 9.32 -26.11
C ALA A 378 58.89 8.12 -26.90
N THR A 379 58.03 7.28 -27.49
CA THR A 379 58.45 6.10 -28.26
C THR A 379 58.70 6.37 -29.75
N GLY A 380 58.50 7.60 -30.23
CA GLY A 380 58.87 7.99 -31.61
C GLY A 380 58.13 7.24 -32.71
N VAL A 381 56.87 6.85 -32.46
CA VAL A 381 55.94 6.30 -33.46
C VAL A 381 54.93 7.38 -33.85
#